data_AF-A0A3P6RYE9-F1
#
_entry.id   AF-A0A3P6RYE9-F1
#
_cell.length_a   1.000
_cell.length_b   1.000
_cell.length_c   1.000
_cell.angle_alpha   90.00
_cell.angle_beta   90.00
_cell.angle_gamma   90.00
#
_symmetry.space_group_name_H-M   'P 1'
#
loop_
_entity.id
_entity.type
_entity.pdbx_description
1 polymer ?
#
loop_
_entity_poly.entity_id
_entity_poly.type
_entity_poly.pdbx_seq_one_letter_code
_entity_poly.pdbx_strand_id
1 'polypeptide(L)'
;YFCPSIYLLGPSTFTGEDTAELYVHGSRAVADALSERLAGFEGVRQATRGEFTKRAFFNGKMDFHEVHGLKNLIYAETQRQRQMSYGQMRGGAEARRIRYLALVLFKLEAFCKFKLEFGQKMAD
;
A
#
# COMPACT_ATOMS: atom_id res chain seq x y z
N TYR A 1 -32.75 10.65 -7.99
CA TYR A 1 -31.38 10.56 -8.54
C TYR A 1 -30.57 9.66 -7.62
N PHE A 2 -30.08 8.54 -8.15
CA PHE A 2 -29.40 7.51 -7.37
C PHE A 2 -27.90 7.80 -7.36
N CYS A 3 -27.35 8.02 -6.18
CA CYS A 3 -25.93 8.17 -5.95
C CYS A 3 -25.47 6.90 -5.22
N PRO A 4 -24.87 5.93 -5.91
CA PRO A 4 -24.42 4.71 -5.24
C PRO A 4 -23.37 5.07 -4.20
N SER A 5 -23.44 4.40 -3.06
CA SER A 5 -22.45 4.49 -2.00
C SER A 5 -22.07 3.08 -1.56
N ILE A 6 -20.79 2.86 -1.28
CA ILE A 6 -20.29 1.59 -0.78
C ILE A 6 -19.64 1.85 0.58
N TYR A 7 -20.02 1.07 1.59
CA TYR A 7 -19.34 1.04 2.87
C TYR A 7 -18.57 -0.28 2.98
N LEU A 8 -17.27 -0.17 3.26
CA LEU A 8 -16.35 -1.28 3.35
C LEU A 8 -15.72 -1.30 4.73
N LEU A 9 -15.91 -2.40 5.46
CA LEU A 9 -15.24 -2.63 6.73
C LEU A 9 -13.78 -3.04 6.50
N GLY A 10 -12.88 -2.49 7.32
CA GLY A 10 -11.52 -3.00 7.45
C GLY A 10 -11.52 -4.46 7.94
N PRO A 11 -10.45 -5.23 7.68
CA PRO A 11 -9.18 -4.83 7.09
C PRO A 11 -9.12 -4.99 5.56
N SER A 12 -10.21 -5.40 4.91
CA SER A 12 -10.23 -5.76 3.47
C SER A 12 -10.36 -4.56 2.52
N THR A 13 -10.06 -3.35 3.00
CA THR A 13 -10.07 -2.10 2.22
C THR A 13 -8.68 -1.75 1.68
N PHE A 14 -8.60 -0.72 0.84
CA PHE A 14 -7.32 -0.24 0.29
C PHE A 14 -6.36 0.23 1.39
N THR A 15 -6.84 1.04 2.33
CA THR A 15 -6.05 1.52 3.47
C THR A 15 -5.95 0.49 4.59
N GLY A 16 -6.85 -0.49 4.65
CA GLY A 16 -7.01 -1.39 5.81
C GLY A 16 -7.91 -0.81 6.91
N GLU A 17 -8.45 0.39 6.73
CA GLU A 17 -9.37 1.08 7.63
C GLU A 17 -10.81 1.01 7.09
N ASP A 18 -11.80 1.21 7.94
CA ASP A 18 -13.20 1.39 7.50
C ASP A 18 -13.30 2.54 6.50
N THR A 19 -13.90 2.29 5.35
CA THR A 19 -13.89 3.21 4.20
C THR A 19 -15.28 3.30 3.59
N ALA A 20 -15.73 4.53 3.30
CA ALA A 20 -16.93 4.80 2.51
C ALA A 20 -16.54 5.43 1.17
N GLU A 21 -17.06 4.88 0.07
CA GLU A 21 -16.89 5.42 -1.28
C GLU A 21 -18.23 5.98 -1.77
N LEU A 22 -18.23 7.27 -2.14
CA LEU A 22 -19.41 8.00 -2.56
C LEU A 22 -19.32 8.33 -4.05
N TYR A 23 -20.24 7.79 -4.86
CA TYR A 23 -20.21 7.92 -6.32
C TYR A 23 -21.18 9.00 -6.80
N VAL A 24 -20.72 10.26 -6.78
CA VAL A 24 -21.53 11.41 -7.17
C VAL A 24 -21.49 11.70 -8.68
N HIS A 25 -22.43 12.53 -9.15
CA HIS A 25 -22.39 13.07 -10.51
C HIS A 25 -21.11 13.89 -10.72
N GLY A 26 -20.48 13.73 -11.89
CA GLY A 26 -19.16 14.30 -12.21
C GLY A 26 -19.10 15.82 -12.36
N SER A 27 -20.10 16.57 -11.90
CA SER A 27 -20.04 18.03 -11.92
C SER A 27 -19.16 18.54 -10.79
N ARG A 28 -18.32 19.53 -11.10
CA ARG A 28 -17.40 20.12 -10.12
C ARG A 28 -18.15 20.72 -8.93
N ALA A 29 -19.27 21.39 -9.19
CA ALA A 29 -20.13 21.96 -8.17
C ALA A 29 -20.66 20.90 -7.18
N VAL A 30 -21.01 19.70 -7.65
CA VAL A 30 -21.48 18.62 -6.77
C VAL A 30 -20.33 18.06 -5.93
N ALA A 31 -19.14 17.89 -6.51
CA ALA A 31 -17.97 17.42 -5.77
C ALA A 31 -17.52 18.42 -4.69
N ASP A 32 -17.49 19.71 -5.01
CA ASP A 32 -17.12 20.77 -4.06
C ASP A 32 -18.16 20.89 -2.94
N ALA A 33 -19.46 20.84 -3.26
CA ALA A 33 -20.53 20.85 -2.27
C ALA A 33 -20.46 19.62 -1.34
N LEU A 34 -20.19 18.41 -1.88
CA LEU A 34 -20.01 17.21 -1.06
C LEU A 34 -18.81 17.38 -0.11
N SER A 35 -17.67 17.83 -0.64
CA SER A 35 -16.45 18.06 0.14
C SER A 35 -16.68 19.04 1.29
N GLU A 36 -17.37 20.15 1.04
CA GLU A 36 -17.72 21.13 2.06
C GLU A 36 -18.62 20.54 3.15
N ARG A 37 -19.65 19.76 2.75
CA ARG A 37 -20.53 19.08 3.72
C ARG A 37 -19.77 18.06 4.56
N LEU A 38 -18.85 17.31 3.98
CA LEU A 38 -18.03 16.34 4.71
C LEU A 38 -17.08 17.03 5.69
N ALA A 39 -16.52 18.18 5.33
CA ALA A 39 -15.63 18.95 6.21
C ALA A 39 -16.33 19.50 7.47
N GLY A 40 -17.67 19.55 7.50
CA GLY A 40 -18.44 19.96 8.67
C GLY A 40 -18.62 18.88 9.75
N PHE A 41 -18.25 17.63 9.48
CA PHE A 41 -18.33 16.56 10.47
C PHE A 41 -17.10 16.57 11.38
N GLU A 42 -17.33 16.32 12.68
CA GLU A 42 -16.25 16.16 13.64
C GLU A 42 -15.34 14.97 13.26
N GLY A 43 -14.02 15.16 13.35
CA GLY A 43 -13.05 14.13 12.99
C GLY A 43 -12.82 13.94 11.48
N VAL A 44 -13.51 14.68 10.61
CA VAL A 44 -13.29 14.64 9.16
C VAL A 44 -12.34 15.76 8.73
N ARG A 45 -11.35 15.41 7.90
CA ARG A 45 -10.37 16.35 7.35
C ARG A 45 -10.06 16.01 5.89
N GLN A 46 -9.79 17.04 5.10
CA GLN A 46 -9.25 16.86 3.75
C GLN A 46 -7.94 16.08 3.75
N ALA A 47 -7.86 15.03 2.93
CA ALA A 47 -6.67 14.21 2.82
C ALA A 47 -5.52 14.99 2.17
N THR A 48 -4.30 14.77 2.67
CA THR A 48 -3.08 15.27 2.04
C THR A 48 -2.71 14.43 0.80
N ARG A 49 -1.81 14.95 -0.02
CA ARG A 49 -1.33 14.26 -1.23
C ARG A 49 -0.76 12.88 -0.89
N GLY A 50 -1.35 11.84 -1.47
CA GLY A 50 -0.92 10.46 -1.27
C GLY A 50 -1.24 9.86 0.10
N GLU A 51 -2.07 10.53 0.91
CA GLU A 51 -2.35 10.08 2.29
C GLU A 51 -2.95 8.67 2.34
N PHE A 52 -3.87 8.35 1.43
CA PHE A 52 -4.46 7.00 1.35
C PHE A 52 -3.41 5.92 1.08
N THR A 53 -2.52 6.14 0.11
CA THR A 53 -1.42 5.19 -0.19
C THR A 53 -0.44 5.09 0.98
N LYS A 54 -0.16 6.21 1.65
CA LYS A 54 0.68 6.23 2.86
C LYS A 54 0.07 5.39 3.97
N ARG A 55 -1.24 5.52 4.23
CA ARG A 55 -1.97 4.71 5.21
C ARG A 55 -1.96 3.22 4.84
N ALA A 56 -2.21 2.89 3.57
CA ALA A 56 -2.11 1.51 3.07
C ALA A 56 -0.72 0.90 3.34
N PHE A 57 0.34 1.66 3.13
CA PHE A 57 1.71 1.23 3.44
C PHE A 57 1.92 0.97 4.94
N PHE A 58 1.51 1.90 5.81
CA PHE A 58 1.67 1.73 7.25
C PHE A 58 0.82 0.60 7.84
N ASN A 59 -0.35 0.34 7.24
CA ASN A 59 -1.23 -0.77 7.64
C ASN A 59 -0.81 -2.11 7.00
N GLY A 60 0.36 -2.17 6.34
CA GLY A 60 0.88 -3.40 5.75
C GLY A 60 0.06 -3.93 4.56
N LYS A 61 -0.81 -3.09 3.98
CA LYS A 61 -1.63 -3.44 2.80
C LYS A 61 -0.83 -3.41 1.51
N MET A 62 0.25 -2.63 1.48
CA MET A 62 1.18 -2.52 0.36
C MET A 62 2.62 -2.43 0.84
N ASP A 63 3.55 -3.04 0.10
CA ASP A 63 4.98 -2.83 0.27
C ASP A 63 5.50 -1.63 -0.56
N PHE A 64 6.76 -1.25 -0.35
CA PHE A 64 7.35 -0.11 -1.04
C PHE A 64 7.43 -0.31 -2.57
N HIS A 65 7.69 -1.54 -3.03
CA HIS A 65 7.71 -1.84 -4.47
C HIS A 65 6.34 -1.70 -5.09
N GLU A 66 5.30 -2.13 -4.39
CA GLU A 66 3.92 -2.03 -4.82
C GLU A 66 3.47 -0.57 -4.89
N VAL A 67 3.85 0.26 -3.91
CA VAL A 67 3.58 1.71 -3.90
C VAL A 67 4.25 2.40 -5.09
N HIS A 68 5.50 2.05 -5.38
CA HIS A 68 6.20 2.56 -6.56
C HIS A 68 5.56 2.08 -7.87
N GLY A 69 5.12 0.82 -7.93
CA GLY A 69 4.38 0.26 -9.06
C GLY A 69 3.08 1.02 -9.31
N LEU A 70 2.31 1.33 -8.27
CA LEU A 70 1.09 2.13 -8.36
C LEU A 70 1.37 3.54 -8.90
N LYS A 71 2.40 4.22 -8.37
CA LYS A 71 2.81 5.53 -8.87
C LYS A 71 3.14 5.47 -10.37
N ASN A 72 3.98 4.53 -10.78
CA ASN A 72 4.37 4.38 -12.18
C ASN A 72 3.19 4.01 -13.08
N LEU A 73 2.21 3.27 -12.56
CA LEU A 73 0.99 2.91 -13.29
C LEU A 73 0.12 4.14 -13.57
N ILE A 74 -0.03 5.04 -12.58
CA ILE A 74 -0.78 6.30 -12.72
C ILE A 74 -0.17 7.21 -13.79
N TYR A 75 1.16 7.25 -13.87
CA TYR A 75 1.90 8.09 -14.83
C TYR A 75 2.31 7.36 -16.12
N ALA A 76 1.79 6.17 -16.39
CA ALA A 76 2.18 5.40 -17.57
C ALA A 76 1.61 6.03 -18.86
N GLU A 77 2.49 6.32 -19.82
CA GLU A 77 2.11 6.91 -21.12
C GLU A 77 2.06 5.86 -22.24
N THR A 78 2.73 4.73 -22.05
CA THR A 78 2.77 3.63 -23.03
C THR A 78 2.15 2.35 -22.47
N GLN A 79 1.61 1.52 -23.37
CA GLN A 79 1.08 0.19 -23.00
C GLN A 79 2.12 -0.69 -22.30
N ARG A 80 3.38 -0.59 -22.73
CA ARG A 80 4.50 -1.31 -22.11
C ARG A 80 4.75 -0.84 -20.68
N GLN A 81 4.80 0.47 -20.43
CA GLN A 81 4.94 1.02 -19.07
C GLN A 81 3.76 0.61 -18.18
N ARG A 82 2.53 0.65 -18.71
CA ARG A 82 1.33 0.20 -17.98
C ARG A 82 1.45 -1.25 -17.53
N GLN A 83 1.80 -2.16 -18.45
CA GLN A 83 1.93 -3.59 -18.14
C GLN A 83 3.03 -3.87 -17.10
N MET A 84 4.20 -3.24 -17.26
CA MET A 84 5.31 -3.38 -16.32
C MET A 84 4.93 -2.87 -14.92
N SER A 85 4.34 -1.68 -14.85
CA SER A 85 3.97 -1.04 -13.57
C SER A 85 2.85 -1.81 -12.87
N TYR A 86 1.90 -2.35 -13.63
CA TYR A 86 0.86 -3.23 -13.10
C TYR A 86 1.44 -4.50 -12.46
N GLY A 87 2.43 -5.12 -13.10
CA GLY A 87 3.14 -6.28 -12.55
C GLY A 87 3.88 -5.94 -11.25
N GLN A 88 4.54 -4.78 -11.19
CA GLN A 88 5.22 -4.30 -9.97
C GLN A 88 4.23 -4.03 -8.83
N MET A 89 3.12 -3.34 -9.12
CA MET A 89 2.05 -3.04 -8.17
C MET A 89 1.44 -4.31 -7.54
N ARG A 90 1.43 -5.43 -8.25
CA ARG A 90 0.90 -6.73 -7.79
C ARG A 90 1.96 -7.61 -7.11
N GLY A 91 3.00 -7.01 -6.53
CA GLY A 91 4.06 -7.76 -5.85
C GLY A 91 4.91 -8.59 -6.81
N GLY A 92 5.28 -7.99 -7.95
CA GLY A 92 5.92 -8.61 -9.11
C GLY A 92 7.19 -9.42 -8.84
N ALA A 93 7.75 -10.01 -9.91
CA ALA A 93 8.87 -10.95 -9.83
C ALA A 93 10.08 -10.40 -9.04
N GLU A 94 10.39 -9.11 -9.18
CA GLU A 94 11.47 -8.46 -8.42
C GLU A 94 11.20 -8.39 -6.92
N ALA A 95 9.98 -8.03 -6.50
CA ALA A 95 9.61 -8.00 -5.09
C ALA A 95 9.71 -9.41 -4.47
N ARG A 96 9.30 -10.45 -5.21
CA ARG A 96 9.48 -11.85 -4.80
C ARG A 96 10.95 -12.23 -4.68
N ARG A 97 11.78 -11.81 -5.64
CA ARG A 97 13.23 -12.07 -5.63
C ARG A 97 13.92 -11.41 -4.44
N ILE A 98 13.58 -10.16 -4.14
CA ILE A 98 14.11 -9.42 -2.99
C ILE A 98 13.71 -10.10 -1.69
N ARG A 99 12.43 -10.47 -1.53
CA ARG A 99 11.96 -11.24 -0.36
C ARG A 99 12.71 -12.57 -0.21
N TYR A 100 12.94 -13.27 -1.31
CA TYR A 100 13.69 -14.52 -1.30
C TYR A 100 15.15 -14.32 -0.86
N LEU A 101 15.83 -13.31 -1.40
CA LEU A 101 17.22 -13.01 -1.02
C LEU A 101 17.33 -12.60 0.45
N ALA A 102 16.39 -11.79 0.95
CA ALA A 102 16.32 -11.42 2.37
C ALA A 102 16.17 -12.66 3.28
N LEU A 103 15.31 -13.61 2.91
CA LEU A 103 15.15 -14.87 3.63
C LEU A 103 16.44 -15.71 3.66
N VAL A 104 17.17 -15.77 2.53
CA VAL A 104 18.44 -16.50 2.46
C VAL A 104 19.49 -15.85 3.37
N LEU A 105 19.64 -14.53 3.32
CA LEU A 105 20.57 -13.79 4.17
C LEU A 105 20.27 -13.97 5.65
N PHE A 106 18.99 -13.90 6.04
CA PHE A 106 18.56 -14.12 7.42
C PHE A 106 18.92 -15.53 7.91
N LYS A 107 18.73 -16.56 7.08
CA LYS A 107 19.12 -17.94 7.41
C LYS A 107 20.64 -18.09 7.59
N LEU A 108 21.43 -17.44 6.74
CA LEU A 108 22.89 -17.47 6.83
C LEU A 108 23.38 -16.75 8.10
N GLU A 109 22.78 -15.60 8.43
CA GLU A 109 23.10 -14.88 9.66
C GLU A 109 22.81 -15.72 10.90
N ALA A 110 21.62 -16.34 10.96
CA ALA A 110 21.25 -17.23 12.06
C ALA A 110 22.22 -18.41 12.20
N PHE A 111 22.66 -18.99 11.08
CA PHE A 111 23.64 -20.08 11.07
C PHE A 111 25.04 -19.63 11.56
N CYS A 112 25.51 -18.47 11.11
CA CYS A 112 26.80 -17.93 11.56
C CYS A 112 26.79 -17.59 13.06
N LYS A 113 25.72 -16.96 13.56
CA LYS A 113 25.54 -16.68 14.99
C LYS A 113 25.56 -17.96 15.82
N PHE A 114 24.80 -18.97 15.39
CA PHE A 114 24.78 -20.28 16.06
C PHE A 114 26.17 -20.91 16.17
N LYS A 115 26.95 -20.88 15.07
CA LYS A 115 28.33 -21.42 15.09
C LYS A 115 29.26 -20.65 16.03
N LEU A 116 29.15 -19.33 16.09
CA LEU A 116 29.99 -18.50 16.98
C LEU A 116 29.66 -18.75 18.45
N GLU A 117 28.37 -18.78 18.82
CA GLU A 117 27.93 -19.04 20.19
C GLU A 117 28.31 -20.46 20.67
N PHE A 118 28.17 -21.45 19.79
CA PHE A 118 28.58 -22.82 20.11
C PHE A 118 30.11 -22.95 20.27
N GLY A 119 30.88 -22.25 19.43
CA GLY A 119 32.35 -22.23 19.52
C GLY A 119 32.87 -21.60 20.82
N GLN A 120 32.22 -20.53 21.31
CA GLN A 120 32.58 -19.91 22.59
C GLN A 120 32.31 -20.84 23.78
N LYS A 121 31.17 -21.52 23.81
CA LYS A 121 30.82 -22.48 24.88
C LYS A 121 31.71 -23.72 24.98
N MET A 122 32.51 -24.02 23.96
CA MET A 122 33.49 -25.12 24.01
C MET A 122 34.91 -24.65 24.38
N ALA A 123 35.15 -23.33 24.36
CA ALA A 123 36.43 -22.74 24.75
C ALA A 123 36.47 -22.35 26.24
N ASP A 124 35.30 -22.21 26.88
CA ASP A 124 35.10 -22.08 28.33
C ASP A 124 34.88 -23.46 28.99
#